data_AF-A0A800F5K1-F1
#
_entry.id   AF-A0A800F5K1-F1
#
_cell.length_a   1.000
_cell.length_b   1.000
_cell.length_c   1.000
_cell.angle_alpha   90.00
_cell.angle_beta   90.00
_cell.angle_gamma   90.00
#
_symmetry.space_group_name_H-M   'P 1'
#
loop_
_entity.id
_entity.type
_entity.pdbx_description
1 polymer ?
#
loop_
_entity_poly.entity_id
_entity_poly.type
_entity_poly.pdbx_seq_one_letter_code
_entity_poly.pdbx_strand_id
1 'polypeptide(L)'
;MDDVVDLAAVIRALEPFVGRWRGRGAGRFPTIGPFEYSEELSIEMEDFYPHLRYEQKTVLQDGTPSHVEMGFFRPMEDGTIELNNVQDNGRVEVLRGRVPASPSSGDVSLELNSTALCNDPRLIETRRRFSIVDGRL
;
A
#
# COMPACT_ATOMS: atom_id res chain seq x y z
N MET A 1 -25.81 18.35 -12.84
CA MET A 1 -25.05 18.84 -11.68
C MET A 1 -24.26 17.64 -11.25
N ASP A 2 -23.01 17.56 -11.72
CA ASP A 2 -22.19 16.38 -11.45
C ASP A 2 -21.93 16.33 -9.95
N ASP A 3 -22.25 15.20 -9.33
CA ASP A 3 -21.98 14.97 -7.91
C ASP A 3 -20.47 15.05 -7.71
N VAL A 4 -20.01 16.14 -7.08
CA VAL A 4 -18.60 16.32 -6.72
C VAL A 4 -18.27 15.25 -5.68
N VAL A 5 -17.30 14.39 -6.00
CA VAL A 5 -16.83 13.34 -5.08
C VAL A 5 -16.18 13.99 -3.85
N ASP A 6 -16.64 13.59 -2.66
CA ASP A 6 -15.98 13.94 -1.40
C ASP A 6 -14.67 13.15 -1.26
N LEU A 7 -13.56 13.76 -1.70
CA LEU A 7 -12.22 13.18 -1.59
C LEU A 7 -11.84 12.81 -0.15
N ALA A 8 -12.34 13.56 0.84
CA ALA A 8 -12.10 13.25 2.23
C ALA A 8 -12.86 11.99 2.66
N ALA A 9 -14.08 11.75 2.14
CA ALA A 9 -14.78 10.50 2.37
C ALA A 9 -14.06 9.30 1.74
N VAL A 10 -13.51 9.48 0.53
CA VAL A 10 -12.74 8.45 -0.18
C VAL A 10 -11.52 8.04 0.65
N ILE A 11 -10.73 9.00 1.17
CA ILE A 11 -9.56 8.66 1.98
C ILE A 11 -9.95 8.09 3.35
N ARG A 12 -11.05 8.56 3.97
CA ARG A 12 -11.55 8.00 5.24
C ARG A 12 -11.93 6.52 5.14
N ALA A 13 -12.26 6.02 3.95
CA ALA A 13 -12.49 4.58 3.74
C ALA A 13 -11.25 3.71 4.04
N LEU A 14 -10.05 4.31 4.11
CA LEU A 14 -8.80 3.64 4.49
C LEU A 14 -8.44 3.80 5.97
N GLU A 15 -9.25 4.49 6.79
CA GLU A 15 -9.03 4.62 8.24
C GLU A 15 -8.69 3.30 8.96
N PRO A 16 -9.29 2.14 8.62
CA PRO A 16 -8.92 0.89 9.27
C PRO A 16 -7.43 0.52 9.14
N PHE A 17 -6.78 0.91 8.04
CA PHE A 17 -5.36 0.61 7.79
C PHE A 17 -4.40 1.57 8.51
N VAL A 18 -4.90 2.71 9.01
CA VAL A 18 -4.08 3.75 9.65
C VAL A 18 -3.50 3.20 10.96
N GLY A 19 -2.18 3.32 11.10
CA GLY A 19 -1.47 2.84 12.27
C GLY A 19 -0.04 2.40 11.96
N ARG A 20 0.56 1.77 12.96
CA ARG A 20 1.88 1.12 12.84
C ARG A 20 1.72 -0.38 12.99
N TRP A 21 2.20 -1.10 12.01
CA TRP A 21 2.10 -2.54 11.88
C TRP A 21 3.49 -3.16 11.92
N ARG A 22 3.60 -4.33 12.55
CA ARG A 22 4.83 -5.11 12.62
C ARG A 22 4.50 -6.57 12.39
N GLY A 23 5.28 -7.23 11.55
CA GLY A 23 5.00 -8.60 11.17
C GLY A 23 6.20 -9.30 10.57
N ARG A 24 5.92 -10.46 9.98
CA ARG A 24 6.88 -11.24 9.20
C ARG A 24 6.25 -11.53 7.84
N GLY A 25 7.09 -11.52 6.81
CA GLY A 25 6.70 -11.86 5.45
C GLY A 25 7.67 -12.87 4.84
N ALA A 26 7.29 -13.36 3.67
CA ALA A 26 8.09 -14.25 2.87
C ALA A 26 8.02 -13.85 1.40
N GLY A 27 9.17 -13.85 0.73
CA GLY A 27 9.30 -13.56 -0.69
C GLY A 27 9.63 -14.82 -1.49
N ARG A 28 9.04 -14.91 -2.69
CA ARG A 28 9.41 -15.91 -3.70
C ARG A 28 9.37 -15.29 -5.08
N PHE A 29 10.30 -15.67 -5.94
CA PHE A 29 10.26 -15.31 -7.36
C PHE A 29 11.03 -16.36 -8.17
N PRO A 30 10.66 -16.68 -9.43
CA PRO A 30 11.25 -17.82 -10.16
C PRO A 30 12.79 -17.83 -10.27
N THR A 31 13.44 -16.66 -10.23
CA THR A 31 14.89 -16.53 -10.43
C THR A 31 15.70 -16.39 -9.13
N ILE A 32 15.06 -16.41 -7.96
CA ILE A 32 15.72 -16.29 -6.66
C ILE A 32 15.14 -17.31 -5.67
N GLY A 33 15.94 -17.74 -4.70
CA GLY A 33 15.47 -18.62 -3.63
C GLY A 33 14.39 -17.95 -2.78
N PRO A 34 13.51 -18.73 -2.11
CA PRO A 34 12.58 -18.17 -1.14
C PRO A 34 13.35 -17.54 0.02
N PHE A 35 12.82 -16.45 0.57
CA PHE A 35 13.40 -15.74 1.71
C PHE A 35 12.32 -15.27 2.67
N GLU A 36 12.68 -15.04 3.93
CA GLU A 36 11.81 -14.48 4.97
C GLU A 36 12.39 -13.18 5.51
N TYR A 37 11.50 -12.30 5.99
CA TYR A 37 11.88 -11.00 6.52
C TYR A 37 10.93 -10.57 7.64
N SER A 38 11.41 -9.71 8.54
CA SER A 38 10.54 -8.90 9.40
C SER A 38 10.20 -7.59 8.71
N GLU A 39 8.99 -7.10 8.93
CA GLU A 39 8.48 -5.87 8.33
C GLU A 39 7.92 -4.91 9.39
N GLU A 40 8.27 -3.64 9.25
CA GLU A 40 7.56 -2.53 9.88
C GLU A 40 6.87 -1.70 8.80
N LEU A 41 5.60 -1.36 9.03
CA LEU A 41 4.78 -0.57 8.14
C LEU A 41 4.10 0.55 8.93
N SER A 42 4.16 1.78 8.44
CA SER A 42 3.38 2.91 8.94
C SER A 42 2.47 3.47 7.87
N ILE A 43 1.21 3.67 8.22
CA ILE A 43 0.20 4.36 7.42
C ILE A 43 -0.36 5.48 8.30
N GLU A 44 -0.08 6.73 7.94
CA GLU A 44 -0.38 7.89 8.79
C GLU A 44 -1.12 8.96 7.97
N MET A 45 -2.16 9.57 8.55
CA MET A 45 -2.88 10.68 7.90
C MET A 45 -1.99 11.92 7.81
N GLU A 46 -2.00 12.59 6.67
CA GLU A 46 -1.32 13.87 6.49
C GLU A 46 -2.21 15.04 6.95
N ASP A 47 -1.62 16.02 7.63
CA ASP A 47 -2.37 17.15 8.23
C ASP A 47 -2.80 18.20 7.19
N PHE A 48 -2.12 18.27 6.05
CA PHE A 48 -2.26 19.37 5.09
C PHE A 48 -3.19 19.06 3.91
N TYR A 49 -3.43 17.78 3.60
CA TYR A 49 -4.21 17.34 2.44
C TYR A 49 -4.74 15.91 2.69
N PRO A 50 -5.83 15.48 2.03
CA PRO A 50 -6.52 14.22 2.34
C PRO A 50 -5.78 13.00 1.79
N HIS A 51 -4.52 12.79 2.17
CA HIS A 51 -3.72 11.61 1.80
C HIS A 51 -3.27 10.87 3.05
N LEU A 52 -2.89 9.61 2.87
CA LEU A 52 -2.17 8.83 3.88
C LEU A 52 -0.73 8.66 3.42
N ARG A 53 0.24 9.03 4.25
CA ARG A 53 1.63 8.64 4.05
C ARG A 53 1.82 7.17 4.37
N TYR A 54 2.59 6.51 3.51
CA TYR A 54 2.92 5.10 3.56
C TYR A 54 4.44 4.95 3.66
N GLU A 55 4.93 4.16 4.61
CA GLU A 55 6.35 3.84 4.74
C GLU A 55 6.53 2.40 5.25
N GLN A 56 7.35 1.63 4.55
CA GLN A 56 7.61 0.21 4.79
C GLN A 56 9.12 -0.01 4.89
N LYS A 57 9.57 -0.75 5.93
CA LYS A 57 10.97 -1.20 6.08
C LYS A 57 11.04 -2.69 6.37
N THR A 58 11.96 -3.41 5.70
CA THR A 58 12.20 -4.84 5.95
C THR A 58 13.63 -5.12 6.41
N VAL A 59 13.78 -6.20 7.19
CA VAL A 59 15.07 -6.74 7.63
C VAL A 59 15.04 -8.25 7.41
N LEU A 60 16.09 -8.81 6.82
CA LEU A 60 16.23 -10.26 6.63
C LEU A 60 16.45 -10.97 7.98
N GLN A 61 16.26 -12.29 8.00
CA GLN A 61 16.45 -13.09 9.22
C GLN A 61 17.86 -12.99 9.82
N ASP A 62 18.89 -12.71 9.01
CA ASP A 62 20.27 -12.53 9.46
C ASP A 62 20.56 -11.12 10.03
N GLY A 63 19.54 -10.25 10.08
CA GLY A 63 19.63 -8.89 10.58
C GLY A 63 20.03 -7.86 9.52
N THR A 64 20.27 -8.28 8.27
CA THR A 64 20.63 -7.37 7.17
C THR A 64 19.41 -6.51 6.81
N PRO A 65 19.52 -5.17 6.82
CA PRO A 65 18.49 -4.30 6.24
C PRO A 65 18.24 -4.67 4.78
N SER A 66 16.97 -4.78 4.41
CA SER A 66 16.57 -5.19 3.06
C SER A 66 15.81 -4.04 2.38
N HIS A 67 14.62 -4.31 1.87
CA HIS A 67 13.84 -3.38 1.08
C HIS A 67 13.17 -2.29 1.94
N VAL A 68 13.21 -1.06 1.43
CA VAL A 68 12.48 0.09 1.95
C VAL A 68 11.67 0.73 0.83
N GLU A 69 10.42 1.08 1.12
CA GLU A 69 9.59 1.85 0.21
C GLU A 69 8.70 2.85 0.95
N MET A 70 8.32 3.91 0.25
CA MET A 70 7.51 4.97 0.83
C MET A 70 6.70 5.69 -0.25
N GLY A 71 5.62 6.34 0.18
CA GLY A 71 4.66 6.91 -0.76
C GLY A 71 3.45 7.52 -0.10
N PHE A 72 2.40 7.71 -0.92
CA PHE A 72 1.12 8.24 -0.47
C PHE A 72 -0.04 7.46 -1.07
N PHE A 73 -1.03 7.12 -0.25
CA PHE A 73 -2.38 6.86 -0.72
C PHE A 73 -3.10 8.19 -0.92
N ARG A 74 -3.71 8.40 -2.09
CA ARG A 74 -4.50 9.59 -2.40
C ARG A 74 -5.87 9.23 -2.98
N PRO A 75 -6.91 10.01 -2.68
CA PRO A 75 -8.23 9.87 -3.27
C PRO A 75 -8.24 10.47 -4.67
N MET A 76 -9.02 9.87 -5.56
CA MET A 76 -9.18 10.32 -6.94
C MET A 76 -10.61 10.83 -7.18
N GLU A 77 -10.77 11.73 -8.15
CA GLU A 77 -12.04 12.37 -8.50
C GLU A 77 -13.13 11.39 -8.99
N ASP A 78 -12.74 10.16 -9.37
CA ASP A 78 -13.68 9.09 -9.74
C ASP A 78 -14.03 8.16 -8.55
N GLY A 79 -13.67 8.53 -7.32
CA GLY A 79 -13.96 7.78 -6.10
C GLY A 79 -13.04 6.59 -5.83
N THR A 80 -11.94 6.46 -6.59
CA THR A 80 -10.92 5.43 -6.36
C THR A 80 -9.78 5.92 -5.46
N ILE A 81 -8.91 5.00 -5.05
CA ILE A 81 -7.67 5.26 -4.33
C ILE A 81 -6.48 4.96 -5.25
N GLU A 82 -5.49 5.84 -5.21
CA GLU A 82 -4.19 5.67 -5.86
C GLU A 82 -3.08 5.57 -4.81
N LEU A 83 -2.13 4.66 -4.99
CA LEU A 83 -0.88 4.58 -4.23
C LEU A 83 0.27 4.99 -5.15
N ASN A 84 0.91 6.12 -4.86
CA ASN A 84 2.20 6.48 -5.46
C ASN A 84 3.31 5.97 -4.56
N ASN A 85 4.18 5.12 -5.06
CA ASN A 85 5.20 4.45 -4.26
C ASN A 85 6.56 4.50 -4.92
N VAL A 86 7.60 4.78 -4.13
CA VAL A 86 9.01 4.71 -4.53
C VAL A 86 9.73 3.69 -3.68
N GLN A 87 10.66 2.96 -4.29
CA GLN A 87 11.48 1.93 -3.65
C GLN A 87 12.94 2.38 -3.56
N ASP A 88 13.65 1.88 -2.56
CA ASP A 88 15.08 2.12 -2.31
C ASP A 88 16.00 1.75 -3.49
N ASN A 89 15.58 0.76 -4.29
CA ASN A 89 16.26 0.33 -5.51
C ASN A 89 16.01 1.27 -6.73
N GLY A 90 15.21 2.33 -6.55
CA GLY A 90 14.89 3.32 -7.58
C GLY A 90 13.64 3.02 -8.40
N ARG A 91 12.93 1.91 -8.17
CA ARG A 91 11.63 1.63 -8.82
C ARG A 91 10.56 2.62 -8.35
N VAL A 92 9.64 2.93 -9.26
CA VAL A 92 8.47 3.75 -8.98
C VAL A 92 7.23 3.06 -9.51
N GLU A 93 6.18 3.02 -8.69
CA GLU A 93 4.89 2.45 -9.02
C GLU A 93 3.77 3.47 -8.77
N VAL A 94 2.77 3.48 -9.65
CA VAL A 94 1.47 4.10 -9.37
C VAL A 94 0.43 3.00 -9.48
N LEU A 95 -0.28 2.70 -8.39
CA LEU A 95 -1.30 1.66 -8.34
C LEU A 95 -2.68 2.25 -8.03
N ARG A 96 -3.75 1.69 -8.59
CA ARG A 96 -5.13 2.19 -8.40
C ARG A 96 -6.11 1.08 -8.06
N GLY A 97 -7.11 1.39 -7.26
CA GLY A 97 -8.18 0.46 -6.89
C GLY A 97 -9.38 1.14 -6.26
N ARG A 98 -10.46 0.39 -6.03
CA ARG A 98 -11.67 0.93 -5.41
C ARG A 98 -11.51 1.00 -3.90
N VAL A 99 -12.15 1.98 -3.27
CA VAL A 99 -12.27 2.02 -1.82
C VAL A 99 -12.93 0.72 -1.31
N PRO A 100 -12.51 0.19 -0.15
CA PRO A 100 -13.17 -0.96 0.44
C PRO A 100 -14.64 -0.69 0.68
N ALA A 101 -15.49 -1.71 0.55
CA ALA A 101 -16.87 -1.62 1.00
C ALA A 101 -16.89 -1.35 2.52
N SER A 102 -17.87 -0.57 2.99
CA SER A 102 -18.04 -0.30 4.43
C SER A 102 -18.05 -1.62 5.20
N PRO A 103 -17.14 -1.81 6.19
CA PRO A 103 -17.00 -3.08 6.86
C PRO A 103 -18.25 -3.39 7.67
N SER A 104 -19.04 -4.37 7.22
CA SER A 104 -20.10 -4.99 8.04
C SER A 104 -19.54 -5.90 9.14
N SER A 105 -18.30 -6.34 8.95
CA SER A 105 -17.45 -7.14 9.85
C SER A 105 -16.08 -6.45 9.88
N GLY A 106 -15.35 -6.49 10.99
CA GLY A 106 -14.07 -5.79 11.14
C GLY A 106 -12.98 -6.14 10.10
N ASP A 107 -13.23 -7.13 9.25
CA ASP A 107 -12.38 -7.46 8.11
C ASP A 107 -12.59 -6.48 6.95
N VAL A 108 -11.49 -5.96 6.40
CA VAL A 108 -11.50 -5.04 5.26
C VAL A 108 -10.38 -5.41 4.29
N SER A 109 -10.62 -5.26 2.99
CA SER A 109 -9.60 -5.52 1.98
C SER A 109 -9.56 -4.42 0.92
N LEU A 110 -8.34 -4.00 0.57
CA LEU A 110 -8.02 -3.05 -0.49
C LEU A 110 -7.15 -3.77 -1.53
N GLU A 111 -7.59 -3.77 -2.78
CA GLU A 111 -6.80 -4.28 -3.91
C GLU A 111 -6.44 -3.14 -4.86
N LEU A 112 -5.16 -3.04 -5.20
CA LEU A 112 -4.59 -2.04 -6.11
C LEU A 112 -3.82 -2.72 -7.23
N ASN A 113 -3.96 -2.20 -8.45
CA ASN A 113 -3.24 -2.69 -9.64
C ASN A 113 -2.42 -1.57 -10.26
N SER A 114 -1.23 -1.89 -10.77
CA SER A 114 -0.34 -0.90 -11.40
C SER A 114 -0.98 -0.24 -12.62
N THR A 115 -0.88 1.07 -12.66
CA THR A 115 -1.24 1.92 -13.81
C THR A 115 0.00 2.58 -14.43
N ALA A 116 1.07 2.74 -13.66
CA ALA A 116 2.39 3.12 -14.16
C ALA A 116 3.50 2.39 -13.38
N LEU A 117 4.54 1.98 -14.10
CA LEU A 117 5.73 1.33 -13.59
C LEU A 117 6.94 1.99 -14.26
N CYS A 118 7.90 2.45 -13.46
CA CYS A 118 9.07 3.16 -13.97
C CYS A 118 10.37 2.59 -13.37
N ASN A 119 11.45 2.76 -14.13
CA ASN A 119 12.82 2.44 -13.74
C ASN A 119 13.11 0.95 -13.48
N ASP A 120 12.28 0.05 -14.00
CA ASP A 120 12.62 -1.37 -14.17
C ASP A 120 11.87 -1.98 -15.37
N PRO A 121 12.54 -2.21 -16.52
CA PRO A 121 11.88 -2.72 -17.72
C PRO A 121 11.42 -4.19 -17.60
N ARG A 122 11.78 -4.89 -16.52
CA ARG A 122 11.34 -6.28 -16.28
C ARG A 122 9.95 -6.34 -15.66
N LEU A 123 9.47 -5.24 -15.07
CA LEU A 123 8.13 -5.17 -14.48
C LEU A 123 7.09 -4.93 -15.58
N ILE A 124 6.09 -5.79 -15.62
CA ILE A 124 4.97 -5.70 -16.58
C ILE A 124 3.70 -5.28 -15.86
N GLU A 125 3.46 -5.83 -14.67
CA GLU A 125 2.31 -5.55 -13.82
C GLU A 125 2.70 -5.78 -12.36
N THR A 126 2.16 -4.97 -11.46
CA THR A 126 2.18 -5.25 -10.02
C THR A 126 0.76 -5.15 -9.45
N ARG A 127 0.50 -5.96 -8.42
CA ARG A 127 -0.74 -5.92 -7.64
C ARG A 127 -0.41 -5.93 -6.17
N ARG A 128 -1.12 -5.10 -5.41
CA ARG A 128 -1.01 -5.04 -3.94
C ARG A 128 -2.39 -5.31 -3.33
N ARG A 129 -2.43 -6.17 -2.33
CA ARG A 129 -3.64 -6.43 -1.54
C ARG A 129 -3.32 -6.23 -0.08
N PHE A 130 -4.03 -5.30 0.56
CA PHE A 130 -3.99 -5.06 2.00
C PHE A 130 -5.27 -5.63 2.59
N SER A 131 -5.16 -6.42 3.66
CA SER A 131 -6.34 -6.97 4.32
C SER A 131 -6.17 -6.92 5.81
N ILE A 132 -7.15 -6.40 6.52
CA ILE A 132 -7.24 -6.59 7.97
C ILE A 132 -8.12 -7.80 8.21
N VAL A 133 -7.61 -8.78 8.94
CA VAL A 133 -8.34 -9.98 9.37
C VAL A 133 -8.06 -10.18 10.86
N ASP A 134 -9.10 -10.26 11.68
CA ASP A 134 -8.97 -10.38 13.14
C ASP A 134 -8.05 -9.30 13.77
N GLY A 135 -8.12 -8.08 13.23
CA GLY A 135 -7.30 -6.94 13.68
C GLY A 135 -5.81 -7.02 13.29
N ARG A 136 -5.46 -7.90 12.35
CA ARG A 136 -4.10 -8.03 11.79
C ARG A 136 -4.10 -7.61 10.33
N LEU A 137 -3.20 -6.69 10.00
CA LEU A 137 -2.83 -6.36 8.62
C LEU A 137 -1.84 -7.39 8.07
#